data_AF-W7SVE9-F1
#
_entry.id   AF-W7SVE9-F1
#
_cell.length_a   1.000
_cell.length_b   1.000
_cell.length_c   1.000
_cell.angle_alpha   90.00
_cell.angle_beta   90.00
_cell.angle_gamma   90.00
#
_symmetry.space_group_name_H-M   'P 1'
#
loop_
_entity.id
_entity.type
_entity.pdbx_description
1 polymer ?
#
loop_
_entity_poly.entity_id
_entity_poly.type
_entity_poly.pdbx_seq_one_letter_code
_entity_poly.pdbx_strand_id
1 'polypeptide(L)'
;MRMALLVARAAERCSCLKPGDWPDVAVGMLLAGNEDPEIAALAGLSGSVTGWDTDPLVDCVCERHGVSTPDMQESTRLMARLMADDLRARPAVVTSPMIRLLARLASPPVESNLANRCFGVEEYLDCGCAQVDPDLDEELRLLPTLRLPSAVVEALARPLRSTLPTTQPPRGHDWH
;
A
#
# COMPACT_ATOMS: atom_id res chain seq x y z
N MET A 1 -4.87 15.61 -4.80
CA MET A 1 -3.85 15.85 -3.75
C MET A 1 -4.21 15.14 -2.45
N ARG A 2 -5.24 15.59 -1.71
CA ARG A 2 -5.66 15.00 -0.43
C ARG A 2 -5.65 13.46 -0.36
N MET A 3 -6.25 12.76 -1.32
CA MET A 3 -6.29 11.28 -1.33
C MET A 3 -4.89 10.65 -1.42
N ALA A 4 -3.98 11.21 -2.21
CA ALA A 4 -2.62 10.68 -2.37
C ALA A 4 -1.85 10.77 -1.04
N LEU A 5 -1.97 11.91 -0.34
CA LEU A 5 -1.39 12.13 0.98
C LEU A 5 -2.03 11.19 2.02
N LEU A 6 -3.34 11.00 1.98
CA LEU A 6 -4.06 10.12 2.90
C LEU A 6 -3.61 8.65 2.75
N VAL A 7 -3.37 8.21 1.51
CA VAL A 7 -2.80 6.88 1.22
C VAL A 7 -1.33 6.81 1.63
N ALA A 8 -0.54 7.86 1.45
CA ALA A 8 0.84 7.91 1.92
C ALA A 8 0.91 7.79 3.46
N ARG A 9 0.07 8.52 4.20
CA ARG A 9 -0.04 8.41 5.67
C ARG A 9 -0.49 7.02 6.13
N ALA A 10 -1.42 6.40 5.41
CA ALA A 10 -1.81 5.01 5.65
C ALA A 10 -0.61 4.06 5.46
N ALA A 11 0.17 4.26 4.39
CA ALA A 11 1.34 3.46 4.10
C ALA A 11 2.44 3.62 5.15
N GLU A 12 2.68 4.84 5.66
CA GLU A 12 3.60 5.08 6.79
C GLU A 12 3.13 4.38 8.07
N ARG A 13 1.84 4.51 8.43
CA ARG A 13 1.28 3.82 9.61
C ARG A 13 1.45 2.31 9.50
N CYS A 14 1.28 1.76 8.31
CA CYS A 14 1.50 0.36 8.00
C CYS A 14 2.99 -0.03 7.85
N SER A 15 3.93 0.88 8.13
CA SER A 15 5.38 0.69 7.96
C SER A 15 5.81 0.27 6.55
N CYS A 16 4.98 0.61 5.55
CA CYS A 16 5.17 0.28 4.15
C CYS A 16 5.85 1.40 3.37
N LEU A 17 5.69 2.66 3.79
CA LEU A 17 6.40 3.81 3.24
C LEU A 17 7.45 4.27 4.24
N LYS A 18 8.70 4.35 3.81
CA LYS A 18 9.83 4.86 4.61
C LYS A 18 10.15 6.30 4.20
N PRO A 19 10.87 7.06 5.03
CA PRO A 19 11.33 8.41 4.68
C PRO A 19 12.00 8.50 3.29
N GLY A 20 12.87 7.55 2.96
CA GLY A 20 13.55 7.49 1.66
C GLY A 20 12.65 7.27 0.44
N ASP A 21 11.39 6.87 0.62
CA ASP A 21 10.44 6.65 -0.48
C ASP A 21 9.66 7.92 -0.85
N TRP A 22 9.64 8.94 0.01
CA TRP A 22 8.90 10.19 -0.22
C TRP A 22 9.30 10.96 -1.48
N PRO A 23 10.60 11.05 -1.86
CA PRO A 23 10.99 11.74 -3.08
C PRO A 23 10.32 11.15 -4.32
N ASP A 24 10.24 9.81 -4.42
CA ASP A 24 9.55 9.12 -5.52
C ASP A 24 8.04 9.39 -5.53
N VAL A 25 7.41 9.40 -4.36
CA VAL A 25 5.98 9.73 -4.22
C VAL A 25 5.73 11.17 -4.65
N ALA A 26 6.58 12.10 -4.23
CA ALA A 26 6.50 13.51 -4.58
C ALA A 26 6.68 13.75 -6.09
N VAL A 27 7.65 13.07 -6.73
CA VAL A 27 7.80 13.08 -8.19
C VAL A 27 6.52 12.60 -8.88
N GLY A 28 5.92 11.50 -8.41
CA GLY A 28 4.65 11.01 -8.93
C GLY A 28 3.51 12.04 -8.81
N MET A 29 3.47 12.78 -7.70
CA MET A 29 2.50 13.86 -7.47
C MET A 29 2.75 15.08 -8.37
N LEU A 30 4.00 15.47 -8.62
CA LEU A 30 4.34 16.53 -9.57
C LEU A 30 3.94 16.17 -11.01
N LEU A 31 4.25 14.94 -11.44
CA LEU A 31 3.87 14.44 -12.77
C LEU A 31 2.35 14.40 -12.97
N ALA A 32 1.60 14.30 -11.88
CA ALA A 32 0.15 14.42 -11.89
C ALA A 32 -0.37 15.87 -11.93
N GLY A 33 0.50 16.86 -12.11
CA GLY A 33 0.16 18.27 -12.20
C GLY A 33 -0.04 18.94 -10.84
N ASN A 34 0.57 18.42 -9.77
CA ASN A 34 0.58 19.13 -8.51
C ASN A 34 1.70 20.17 -8.47
N GLU A 35 1.37 21.40 -8.07
CA GLU A 35 2.29 22.53 -8.01
C GLU A 35 2.61 22.97 -6.57
N ASP A 36 2.35 22.11 -5.59
CA ASP A 36 2.60 22.42 -4.19
C ASP A 36 4.12 22.55 -3.94
N PRO A 37 4.61 23.67 -3.38
CA PRO A 37 6.04 23.94 -3.27
C PRO A 37 6.78 22.94 -2.37
N GLU A 38 6.14 22.39 -1.34
CA GLU A 38 6.73 21.36 -0.48
C GLU A 38 6.76 20.00 -1.16
N ILE A 39 5.79 19.70 -2.04
CA ILE A 39 5.89 18.53 -2.93
C ILE A 39 7.05 18.70 -3.91
N ALA A 40 7.25 19.91 -4.45
CA ALA A 40 8.40 20.19 -5.30
C ALA A 40 9.74 20.06 -4.53
N ALA A 41 9.79 20.53 -3.29
CA ALA A 41 10.96 20.38 -2.43
C ALA A 41 11.25 18.90 -2.12
N LEU A 42 10.23 18.12 -1.74
CA LEU A 42 10.34 16.68 -1.50
C LEU A 42 10.86 15.93 -2.73
N ALA A 43 10.38 16.26 -3.93
CA ALA A 43 10.83 15.64 -5.18
C ALA A 43 12.29 15.97 -5.52
N GLY A 44 12.81 17.10 -5.02
CA GLY A 44 14.21 17.50 -5.20
C GLY A 44 15.19 16.81 -4.25
N LEU A 45 14.70 16.04 -3.28
CA LEU A 45 15.54 15.33 -2.31
C LEU A 45 16.20 14.09 -2.94
N SER A 46 17.45 13.83 -2.54
CA SER A 46 18.21 12.66 -3.02
C SER A 46 17.83 11.36 -2.28
N GLY A 47 18.18 10.19 -2.82
CA GLY A 47 17.83 8.88 -2.23
C GLY A 47 18.46 8.55 -0.86
N SER A 48 19.32 9.41 -0.31
CA SER A 48 19.91 9.24 1.03
C SER A 48 19.26 10.12 2.11
N VAL A 49 17.98 10.47 1.93
CA VAL A 49 17.26 11.29 2.92
C VAL A 49 16.77 10.49 4.12
N THR A 50 16.72 11.20 5.24
CA THR A 50 16.23 10.70 6.52
C THR A 50 14.86 11.30 6.85
N GLY A 51 14.18 10.76 7.87
CA GLY A 51 12.93 11.34 8.37
C GLY A 51 13.08 12.82 8.75
N TRP A 52 14.25 13.22 9.26
CA TRP A 52 14.52 14.63 9.59
C TRP A 52 14.39 15.57 8.40
N ASP A 53 14.66 15.09 7.18
CA ASP A 53 14.58 15.87 5.95
C ASP A 53 13.15 15.89 5.39
N THR A 54 12.44 14.76 5.47
CA THR A 54 11.12 14.59 4.85
C THR A 54 9.96 14.97 5.75
N ASP A 55 10.04 14.67 7.05
CA ASP A 55 8.92 14.79 7.98
C ASP A 55 8.40 16.23 8.08
N PRO A 56 9.24 17.29 8.18
CA PRO A 56 8.73 18.66 8.23
C PRO A 56 7.97 19.09 6.97
N LEU A 57 8.42 18.62 5.80
CA LEU A 57 7.76 18.93 4.53
C LEU A 57 6.44 18.15 4.40
N VAL A 58 6.44 16.88 4.78
CA VAL A 58 5.25 16.02 4.77
C VAL A 58 4.19 16.55 5.73
N ASP A 59 4.58 16.94 6.95
CA ASP A 59 3.68 17.50 7.94
C ASP A 59 3.06 18.82 7.45
N CYS A 60 3.88 19.73 6.90
CA CYS A 60 3.40 20.99 6.31
C CYS A 60 2.34 20.76 5.20
N VAL A 61 2.61 19.83 4.29
CA VAL A 61 1.66 19.47 3.23
C VAL A 61 0.41 18.81 3.80
N CYS A 62 0.54 17.89 4.76
CA CYS A 62 -0.61 17.22 5.36
C CYS A 62 -1.52 18.20 6.10
N GLU A 63 -0.95 19.11 6.89
CA GLU A 63 -1.69 20.18 7.59
C GLU A 63 -2.44 21.06 6.58
N ARG A 64 -1.76 21.54 5.55
CA ARG A 64 -2.36 22.38 4.51
C ARG A 64 -3.54 21.72 3.79
N HIS A 65 -3.44 20.42 3.52
CA HIS A 65 -4.48 19.67 2.82
C HIS A 65 -5.50 19.02 3.78
N GLY A 66 -5.43 19.30 5.08
CA GLY A 66 -6.35 18.76 6.09
C GLY A 66 -6.33 17.24 6.15
N VAL A 67 -5.14 16.66 6.09
CA VAL A 67 -4.89 15.22 6.14
C VAL A 67 -4.35 14.86 7.52
N SER A 68 -5.15 14.12 8.28
CA SER A 68 -4.72 13.47 9.52
C SER A 68 -4.29 12.02 9.23
N THR A 69 -3.47 11.44 10.12
CA THR A 69 -3.14 10.02 10.05
C THR A 69 -4.42 9.18 10.25
N PRO A 70 -4.80 8.32 9.29
CA PRO A 70 -5.96 7.44 9.43
C PRO A 70 -5.73 6.39 10.52
N ASP A 71 -6.82 5.84 11.07
CA ASP A 71 -6.73 4.68 11.96
C ASP A 71 -6.26 3.42 11.19
N MET A 72 -5.98 2.31 11.88
CA MET A 72 -5.45 1.12 11.22
C MET A 72 -6.48 0.40 10.32
N GLN A 73 -7.77 0.47 10.66
CA GLN A 73 -8.86 -0.10 9.85
C GLN A 73 -8.96 0.65 8.51
N GLU A 74 -8.98 1.98 8.56
CA GLU A 74 -8.97 2.84 7.38
C GLU A 74 -7.65 2.72 6.60
N SER A 75 -6.51 2.69 7.30
CA SER A 75 -5.20 2.51 6.67
C SER A 75 -5.15 1.21 5.87
N THR A 76 -5.57 0.09 6.47
CA THR A 76 -5.63 -1.20 5.76
C THR A 76 -6.51 -1.13 4.52
N ARG A 77 -7.68 -0.48 4.62
CA ARG A 77 -8.60 -0.34 3.48
C ARG A 77 -7.98 0.52 2.38
N LEU A 78 -7.26 1.58 2.72
CA LEU A 78 -6.54 2.41 1.76
C LEU A 78 -5.41 1.62 1.08
N MET A 79 -4.65 0.84 1.84
CA MET A 79 -3.62 -0.05 1.29
C MET A 79 -4.22 -1.12 0.36
N ALA A 80 -5.35 -1.71 0.75
CA ALA A 80 -6.06 -2.68 -0.09
C ALA A 80 -6.52 -2.07 -1.42
N ARG A 81 -7.09 -0.86 -1.38
CA ARG A 81 -7.52 -0.14 -2.57
C ARG A 81 -6.35 0.29 -3.45
N LEU A 82 -5.23 0.70 -2.84
CA LEU A 82 -3.99 1.02 -3.56
C LEU A 82 -3.47 -0.19 -4.32
N MET A 83 -3.42 -1.35 -3.67
CA MET A 83 -3.00 -2.59 -4.29
C MET A 83 -3.97 -3.05 -5.38
N ALA A 84 -5.28 -2.89 -5.16
CA ALA A 84 -6.28 -3.20 -6.18
C ALA A 84 -6.11 -2.32 -7.42
N ASP A 85 -5.89 -1.02 -7.27
CA ASP A 85 -5.66 -0.11 -8.40
C ASP A 85 -4.36 -0.43 -9.14
N ASP A 86 -3.27 -0.68 -8.41
CA ASP A 86 -2.00 -1.08 -9.00
C ASP A 86 -2.10 -2.39 -9.79
N LEU A 87 -2.76 -3.40 -9.21
CA LEU A 87 -2.87 -4.72 -9.82
C LEU A 87 -3.85 -4.72 -11.00
N ARG A 88 -4.93 -3.93 -10.97
CA ARG A 88 -5.84 -3.74 -12.13
C ARG A 88 -5.16 -3.07 -13.31
N ALA A 89 -4.17 -2.23 -13.07
CA ALA A 89 -3.36 -1.63 -14.13
C ALA A 89 -2.45 -2.67 -14.84
N ARG A 90 -2.43 -3.93 -14.39
CA ARG A 90 -1.57 -5.01 -14.90
C ARG A 90 -2.39 -6.24 -15.32
N PRO A 91 -2.01 -6.95 -16.39
CA PRO A 91 -2.64 -8.21 -16.77
C PRO A 91 -2.05 -9.38 -15.97
N ALA A 92 -2.51 -9.62 -14.72
CA ALA A 92 -2.09 -10.78 -13.93
C ALA A 92 -3.15 -11.22 -12.89
N VAL A 93 -2.98 -12.42 -12.31
CA VAL A 93 -3.82 -12.94 -11.22
C VAL A 93 -3.62 -12.09 -9.96
N VAL A 94 -4.65 -11.30 -9.63
CA VAL A 94 -4.61 -10.19 -8.65
C VAL A 94 -4.75 -10.64 -7.20
N THR A 95 -5.56 -11.68 -6.95
CA THR A 95 -6.05 -11.98 -5.59
C THR A 95 -4.95 -12.49 -4.66
N SER A 96 -4.14 -13.48 -5.06
CA SER A 96 -3.13 -14.07 -4.17
C SER A 96 -2.03 -13.09 -3.74
N PRO A 97 -1.45 -12.26 -4.64
CA PRO A 97 -0.52 -11.21 -4.24
C PRO A 97 -1.13 -10.20 -3.25
N MET A 98 -2.41 -9.84 -3.46
CA MET A 98 -3.10 -8.90 -2.58
C MET A 98 -3.36 -9.49 -1.20
N ILE A 99 -3.77 -10.75 -1.09
CA ILE A 99 -3.93 -11.46 0.19
C ILE A 99 -2.62 -11.46 0.97
N ARG A 100 -1.49 -11.82 0.34
CA ARG A 100 -0.16 -11.84 1.00
C ARG A 100 0.27 -10.46 1.51
N LEU A 101 0.00 -9.40 0.74
CA LEU A 101 0.36 -8.04 1.16
C LEU A 101 -0.51 -7.57 2.33
N LEU A 102 -1.81 -7.87 2.31
CA LEU A 102 -2.73 -7.46 3.36
C LEU A 102 -2.58 -8.28 4.64
N ALA A 103 -2.23 -9.56 4.54
CA ALA A 103 -1.95 -10.44 5.67
C ALA A 103 -0.82 -9.89 6.56
N ARG A 104 0.20 -9.29 5.95
CA ARG A 104 1.33 -8.66 6.67
C ARG A 104 0.93 -7.44 7.51
N LEU A 105 -0.22 -6.84 7.20
CA LEU A 105 -0.78 -5.72 7.97
C LEU A 105 -1.50 -6.19 9.24
N ALA A 106 -1.69 -7.50 9.44
CA ALA A 106 -2.39 -8.07 10.59
C ALA A 106 -1.56 -8.05 11.90
N SER A 107 -0.67 -7.09 12.07
CA SER A 107 0.20 -7.01 13.26
C SER A 107 -0.61 -6.83 14.56
N PRO A 108 -0.22 -7.50 15.67
CA PRO A 108 -0.89 -7.34 16.96
C PRO A 108 -0.75 -5.92 17.54
N PRO A 109 -1.74 -5.40 18.31
CA PRO A 109 -3.00 -6.04 18.69
C PRO A 109 -4.16 -5.56 17.78
N VAL A 110 -4.45 -6.33 16.74
CA VAL A 110 -5.72 -6.41 15.98
C VAL A 110 -6.56 -5.12 15.91
N GLU A 111 -6.36 -4.34 14.85
CA GLU A 111 -7.23 -3.19 14.52
C GLU A 111 -7.89 -3.31 13.12
N SER A 112 -7.68 -4.40 12.38
CA SER A 112 -8.21 -4.54 11.01
C SER A 112 -8.76 -5.93 10.70
N ASN A 113 -10.10 -6.02 10.56
CA ASN A 113 -10.80 -7.24 10.15
C ASN A 113 -10.31 -7.76 8.78
N LEU A 114 -10.09 -6.86 7.81
CA LEU A 114 -9.65 -7.24 6.47
C LEU A 114 -8.24 -7.86 6.49
N ALA A 115 -7.31 -7.27 7.23
CA ALA A 115 -5.95 -7.80 7.37
C ALA A 115 -5.97 -9.19 8.03
N ASN A 116 -6.78 -9.36 9.09
CA ASN A 116 -6.90 -10.64 9.79
C ASN A 116 -7.47 -11.76 8.91
N ARG A 117 -8.50 -11.45 8.09
CA ARG A 117 -9.05 -12.41 7.13
C ARG A 117 -8.00 -12.80 6.08
N CYS A 118 -7.24 -11.83 5.58
CA CYS A 118 -6.15 -12.11 4.65
C CYS A 118 -5.06 -12.98 5.31
N PHE A 119 -4.71 -12.71 6.56
CA PHE A 119 -3.75 -13.50 7.33
C PHE A 119 -4.21 -14.96 7.49
N GLY A 120 -5.49 -15.17 7.84
CA GLY A 120 -6.05 -16.51 7.96
C GLY A 120 -6.07 -17.30 6.65
N VAL A 121 -6.10 -16.64 5.48
CA VAL A 121 -6.10 -17.29 4.16
C VAL A 121 -4.68 -17.44 3.59
N GLU A 122 -3.74 -16.57 3.98
CA GLU A 122 -2.36 -16.55 3.44
C GLU A 122 -1.65 -17.91 3.56
N GLU A 123 -1.76 -18.56 4.73
CA GLU A 123 -1.14 -19.86 5.03
C GLU A 123 -1.52 -20.96 4.03
N TYR A 124 -2.72 -20.87 3.45
CA TYR A 124 -3.26 -21.90 2.57
C TYR A 124 -2.99 -21.63 1.08
N LEU A 125 -2.43 -20.46 0.73
CA LEU A 125 -2.14 -20.09 -0.66
C LEU A 125 -1.09 -21.00 -1.30
N ASP A 126 -0.17 -21.54 -0.49
CA ASP A 126 0.96 -22.31 -1.00
C ASP A 126 0.62 -23.79 -1.21
N CYS A 127 -0.23 -24.38 -0.38
CA CYS A 127 -0.61 -25.79 -0.51
C CYS A 127 -1.74 -26.05 -1.52
N GLY A 128 -2.41 -25.00 -2.03
CA GLY A 128 -3.60 -25.13 -2.86
C GLY A 128 -4.84 -25.64 -2.10
N CYS A 129 -4.73 -25.82 -0.78
CA CYS A 129 -5.84 -26.11 0.11
C CYS A 129 -6.63 -24.85 0.47
N ALA A 130 -6.19 -23.66 0.04
CA ALA A 130 -6.96 -22.44 0.17
C ALA A 130 -8.32 -22.62 -0.51
N GLN A 131 -9.35 -22.90 0.30
CA GLN A 131 -10.66 -22.39 -0.02
C GLN A 131 -10.53 -20.89 0.07
N VAL A 132 -10.29 -20.26 -1.09
CA VAL A 132 -10.42 -18.82 -1.21
C VAL A 132 -11.83 -18.52 -0.72
N ASP A 133 -11.94 -17.86 0.43
CA ASP A 133 -13.20 -17.34 0.94
C ASP A 133 -13.84 -16.54 -0.21
N PRO A 134 -14.92 -17.05 -0.85
CA PRO A 134 -15.45 -16.46 -2.07
C PRO A 134 -15.96 -15.04 -1.79
N ASP A 135 -16.39 -14.77 -0.56
CA ASP A 135 -16.79 -13.44 -0.14
C ASP A 135 -15.59 -12.50 0.00
N LEU A 136 -14.43 -13.00 0.47
CA LEU A 136 -13.19 -12.23 0.54
C LEU A 136 -12.65 -11.88 -0.85
N ASP A 137 -12.61 -12.86 -1.77
CA ASP A 137 -12.12 -12.64 -3.14
C ASP A 137 -13.00 -11.66 -3.90
N GLU A 138 -14.33 -11.76 -3.75
CA GLU A 138 -15.25 -10.80 -4.36
C GLU A 138 -15.14 -9.41 -3.71
N GLU A 139 -15.07 -9.31 -2.37
CA GLU A 139 -14.84 -8.03 -1.67
C GLU A 139 -13.59 -7.33 -2.19
N LEU A 140 -12.49 -8.09 -2.31
CA LEU A 140 -11.20 -7.63 -2.82
C LEU A 140 -11.26 -7.17 -4.28
N ARG A 141 -11.97 -7.91 -5.15
CA ARG A 141 -12.18 -7.52 -6.56
C ARG A 141 -13.02 -6.26 -6.71
N LEU A 142 -14.01 -6.09 -5.85
CA LEU A 142 -14.96 -4.98 -5.91
C LEU A 142 -14.50 -3.72 -5.15
N LEU A 143 -13.27 -3.71 -4.61
CA LEU A 143 -12.74 -2.55 -3.88
C LEU A 143 -12.82 -1.26 -4.72
N PRO A 144 -13.46 -0.19 -4.21
CA PRO A 144 -13.56 1.06 -4.95
C PRO A 144 -12.18 1.65 -5.29
N THR A 145 -12.02 2.11 -6.52
CA THR A 145 -10.78 2.77 -6.97
C THR A 145 -10.48 4.01 -6.13
N LEU A 146 -9.21 4.31 -5.88
CA LEU A 146 -8.76 5.57 -5.26
C LEU A 146 -8.81 6.75 -6.24
N ARG A 147 -8.93 6.47 -7.55
CA ARG A 147 -8.89 7.46 -8.64
C ARG A 147 -7.62 8.31 -8.61
N LEU A 148 -6.52 7.69 -8.21
CA LEU A 148 -5.20 8.33 -8.23
C LEU A 148 -4.57 8.21 -9.62
N PRO A 149 -3.75 9.18 -10.03
CA PRO A 149 -2.92 9.08 -11.22
C PRO A 149 -1.98 7.87 -11.16
N SER A 150 -1.74 7.20 -12.29
CA SER A 150 -0.93 5.98 -12.34
C SER A 150 0.47 6.15 -11.75
N ALA A 151 1.15 7.28 -12.02
CA ALA A 151 2.46 7.56 -11.46
C ALA A 151 2.47 7.58 -9.91
N VAL A 152 1.41 8.10 -9.30
CA VAL A 152 1.24 8.14 -7.84
C VAL A 152 0.95 6.74 -7.29
N VAL A 153 0.06 5.99 -7.93
CA VAL A 153 -0.23 4.58 -7.58
C VAL A 153 1.05 3.76 -7.65
N GLU A 154 1.83 3.94 -8.71
CA GLU A 154 3.04 3.18 -8.95
C GLU A 154 4.12 3.44 -7.91
N ALA A 155 4.33 4.72 -7.55
CA ALA A 155 5.27 5.13 -6.51
C ALA A 155 4.86 4.59 -5.13
N LEU A 156 3.59 4.76 -4.73
CA LEU A 156 3.10 4.32 -3.43
C LEU A 156 3.06 2.79 -3.28
N ALA A 157 2.74 2.05 -4.35
CA ALA A 157 2.68 0.59 -4.31
C ALA A 157 4.06 -0.08 -4.46
N ARG A 158 5.10 0.65 -4.90
CA ARG A 158 6.44 0.08 -5.16
C ARG A 158 7.08 -0.55 -3.92
N PRO A 159 7.13 0.10 -2.74
CA PRO A 159 7.69 -0.53 -1.54
C PRO A 159 6.98 -1.83 -1.17
N LEU A 160 5.65 -1.85 -1.20
CA LEU A 160 4.85 -3.05 -0.95
C LEU A 160 5.20 -4.18 -1.92
N ARG A 161 5.27 -3.89 -3.22
CA ARG A 161 5.61 -4.91 -4.23
C ARG A 161 7.00 -5.50 -4.02
N SER A 162 7.97 -4.71 -3.58
CA SER A 162 9.35 -5.18 -3.36
C SER A 162 9.43 -6.32 -2.33
N THR A 163 8.39 -6.45 -1.50
CA THR A 163 8.30 -7.49 -0.48
C THR A 163 7.60 -8.77 -0.95
N LEU A 164 7.01 -8.78 -2.16
CA LEU A 164 6.37 -9.98 -2.70
C LEU A 164 7.43 -10.98 -3.19
N PRO A 165 7.21 -12.29 -2.99
CA PRO A 165 8.03 -13.31 -3.63
C PRO A 165 8.01 -13.15 -5.14
N THR A 166 9.16 -13.16 -5.78
CA THR A 166 9.30 -13.13 -7.25
C THR A 166 8.94 -14.48 -7.89
N THR A 167 8.90 -15.55 -7.10
CA THR A 167 8.53 -16.91 -7.52
C THR A 167 7.43 -17.46 -6.63
N GLN A 168 6.51 -18.23 -7.22
CA GLN A 168 5.52 -18.98 -6.44
C GLN A 168 6.24 -20.05 -5.61
N PRO A 169 5.98 -20.17 -4.30
CA PRO A 169 6.48 -21.27 -3.50
C PRO A 169 6.02 -22.62 -4.08
N PRO A 170 6.83 -23.69 -3.99
CA PRO A 170 6.41 -25.02 -4.40
C PRO A 170 5.14 -25.44 -3.64
N ARG A 171 4.19 -26.07 -4.34
CA ARG A 171 2.92 -26.48 -3.73
C ARG A 171 3.10 -27.76 -2.91
N GLY A 172 2.72 -27.73 -1.63
CA GLY A 172 2.64 -28.94 -0.80
C GLY A 172 2.56 -28.66 0.70
N HIS A 173 1.91 -29.57 1.44
CA HIS A 173 2.15 -29.75 2.88
C HIS A 173 3.09 -30.95 3.02
N ASP A 174 4.32 -30.72 3.47
CA ASP A 174 5.14 -31.81 3.99
C ASP A 174 4.59 -32.16 5.38
N TRP A 175 3.74 -33.18 5.43
CA TRP A 175 3.28 -33.77 6.67
C TRP A 175 4.45 -34.53 7.32
N HIS A 176 5.02 -33.98 8.39
CA HIS A 176 5.90 -34.70 9.31
C HIS A 176 5.17 -35.04 10.61
#